data_AF-A0A1N6L7T4-F1
#
_entry.id   AF-A0A1N6L7T4-F1
#
_cell.length_a   1.000
_cell.length_b   1.000
_cell.length_c   1.000
_cell.angle_alpha   90.00
_cell.angle_beta   90.00
_cell.angle_gamma   90.00
#
_symmetry.space_group_name_H-M   'P 1'
#
loop_
_entity.id
_entity.type
_entity.pdbx_description
1 polymer ?
#
loop_
_entity_poly.entity_id
_entity_poly.type
_entity_poly.pdbx_seq_one_letter_code
_entity_poly.pdbx_strand_id
1 'polypeptide(L)'
;MTSNAEYFARYEAIAAISARMLIAARRALWNDLVPLQEEYRHLVDALKDAETGVKLDELERARKFDLIRRILADDAAIRDLANPRMANLSALFAGRPARVLKELYGAR
;
A
#
# COMPACT_ATOMS: atom_id res chain seq x y z
N MET A 1 25.07 -15.34 -2.10
CA MET A 1 23.98 -15.70 -1.17
C MET A 1 23.69 -14.47 -0.34
N THR A 2 22.45 -13.97 -0.39
CA THR A 2 22.01 -12.87 0.48
C THR A 2 21.90 -13.39 1.91
N SER A 3 22.43 -12.66 2.89
CA SER A 3 22.22 -13.01 4.30
C SER A 3 20.78 -12.73 4.73
N ASN A 4 20.25 -13.46 5.72
CA ASN A 4 18.91 -13.20 6.26
C ASN A 4 18.80 -11.74 6.78
N ALA A 5 19.87 -11.19 7.35
CA ALA A 5 19.91 -9.79 7.79
C ALA A 5 19.72 -8.80 6.62
N GLU A 6 20.44 -8.99 5.52
CA GLU A 6 20.28 -8.15 4.32
C GLU A 6 18.92 -8.36 3.65
N TYR A 7 18.34 -9.56 3.75
CA TYR A 7 17.00 -9.84 3.25
C TYR A 7 15.94 -9.08 4.04
N PHE A 8 16.02 -9.09 5.38
CA PHE A 8 15.11 -8.31 6.23
C PHE A 8 15.29 -6.81 6.07
N ALA A 9 16.52 -6.32 5.92
CA ALA A 9 16.79 -4.90 5.68
C ALA A 9 16.06 -4.38 4.42
N ARG A 10 15.90 -5.21 3.38
CA ARG A 10 15.12 -4.86 2.18
C ARG A 10 13.63 -4.74 2.48
N TYR A 11 13.04 -5.70 3.21
CA TYR A 11 11.63 -5.58 3.63
C TYR A 11 11.40 -4.35 4.52
N GLU A 12 12.31 -4.06 5.43
CA GLU A 12 12.23 -2.90 6.31
C GLU A 12 12.32 -1.58 5.54
N ALA A 13 13.18 -1.52 4.51
CA ALA A 13 13.24 -0.37 3.61
C ALA A 13 11.91 -0.17 2.86
N ILE A 14 11.30 -1.24 2.35
CA ILE A 14 9.97 -1.18 1.69
C ILE A 14 8.88 -0.74 2.68
N ALA A 15 8.90 -1.26 3.91
CA ALA A 15 7.97 -0.83 4.97
C ALA A 15 8.16 0.64 5.36
N ALA A 16 9.39 1.14 5.35
CA ALA A 16 9.67 2.54 5.65
C ALA A 16 9.20 3.48 4.53
N ILE A 17 9.43 3.12 3.26
CA ILE A 17 9.01 3.95 2.13
C ILE A 17 7.48 3.93 1.96
N SER A 18 6.80 2.79 2.14
CA SER A 18 5.32 2.71 2.13
C SER A 18 4.69 3.57 3.23
N ALA A 19 5.27 3.59 4.44
CA ALA A 19 4.83 4.50 5.50
C ALA A 19 5.02 5.99 5.14
N ARG A 20 6.14 6.35 4.49
CA ARG A 20 6.37 7.72 3.98
C ARG A 20 5.36 8.09 2.89
N MET A 21 5.07 7.17 1.98
CA MET A 21 4.03 7.34 0.94
C MET A 21 2.66 7.57 1.58
N LEU A 22 2.29 6.80 2.61
CA LEU A 22 1.02 7.00 3.32
C LEU A 22 0.95 8.36 4.00
N ILE A 23 2.03 8.84 4.62
CA ILE A 23 2.09 10.18 5.21
C ILE A 23 1.87 11.27 4.14
N ALA A 24 2.51 11.15 2.98
CA ALA A 24 2.31 12.08 1.87
C ALA A 24 0.86 12.05 1.35
N ALA A 25 0.29 10.86 1.14
CA ALA A 25 -1.09 10.68 0.71
C ALA A 25 -2.10 11.28 1.70
N ARG A 26 -1.91 11.06 3.02
CA ARG A 26 -2.75 11.66 4.07
C ARG A 26 -2.72 13.19 4.08
N ARG A 27 -1.62 13.79 3.62
CA ARG A 27 -1.45 15.24 3.48
C ARG A 27 -1.83 15.76 2.09
N ALA A 28 -2.37 14.90 1.22
CA ALA A 28 -2.67 15.20 -0.18
C ALA A 28 -1.47 15.73 -0.99
N LEU A 29 -0.24 15.36 -0.59
CA LEU A 29 1.01 15.73 -1.27
C LEU A 29 1.29 14.76 -2.43
N TRP A 30 0.39 14.72 -3.42
CA TRP A 30 0.44 13.72 -4.50
C TRP A 30 1.66 13.86 -5.40
N ASN A 31 2.17 15.08 -5.60
CA ASN A 31 3.41 15.31 -6.35
C ASN A 31 4.62 14.71 -5.62
N ASP A 32 4.63 14.74 -4.29
CA ASP A 32 5.70 14.17 -3.46
C ASP A 32 5.63 12.63 -3.43
N LEU A 33 4.48 12.05 -3.78
CA LEU A 33 4.29 10.60 -3.85
C LEU A 33 5.04 9.97 -5.04
N VAL A 34 5.18 10.70 -6.15
CA VAL A 34 5.79 10.20 -7.40
C VAL A 34 7.24 9.72 -7.17
N PRO A 35 8.17 10.52 -6.62
CA PRO A 35 9.53 10.05 -6.38
C PRO A 35 9.59 8.92 -5.34
N LEU A 36 8.69 8.92 -4.34
CA LEU A 36 8.62 7.84 -3.35
C LEU A 36 8.15 6.52 -3.97
N GLN A 37 7.25 6.59 -4.94
CA GLN A 37 6.76 5.41 -5.66
C GLN A 37 7.83 4.80 -6.58
N GLU A 38 8.67 5.62 -7.21
CA GLU A 38 9.83 5.11 -7.95
C GLU A 38 10.84 4.44 -7.01
N GLU A 39 11.14 5.04 -5.85
CA GLU A 39 12.00 4.44 -4.82
C GLU A 39 11.41 3.10 -4.32
N TYR A 40 10.11 3.05 -4.04
CA TYR A 40 9.40 1.82 -3.67
C TYR A 40 9.56 0.74 -4.76
N ARG A 41 9.36 1.09 -6.03
CA ARG A 41 9.48 0.14 -7.16
C ARG A 41 10.88 -0.45 -7.24
N HIS A 42 11.91 0.39 -7.13
CA HIS A 42 13.30 -0.06 -7.11
C HIS A 42 13.61 -1.01 -5.95
N LEU A 43 13.10 -0.73 -4.75
CA LEU A 43 13.29 -1.59 -3.58
C LEU A 43 12.57 -2.94 -3.73
N VAL A 44 11.35 -2.94 -4.28
CA VAL A 44 10.60 -4.17 -4.54
C VAL A 44 11.28 -5.04 -5.59
N ASP A 45 11.81 -4.44 -6.66
CA ASP A 45 12.54 -5.19 -7.69
C ASP A 45 13.83 -5.78 -7.13
N ALA A 46 14.60 -5.02 -6.35
CA ALA A 46 15.80 -5.51 -5.67
C ALA A 46 15.51 -6.61 -4.63
N LEU A 47 14.31 -6.63 -4.04
CA LEU A 47 13.89 -7.68 -3.11
C LEU A 47 13.62 -9.01 -3.84
N LYS A 48 13.01 -8.98 -5.04
CA LYS A 48 12.74 -10.18 -5.84
C LYS A 48 14.03 -10.93 -6.16
N ASP A 49 15.06 -10.21 -6.56
CA ASP A 49 16.37 -10.79 -6.89
C ASP A 49 17.06 -11.38 -5.65
N ALA A 50 16.83 -10.77 -4.48
CA ALA A 50 17.46 -11.15 -3.22
C ALA A 50 16.83 -12.39 -2.54
N GLU A 51 15.65 -12.83 -2.97
CA GLU A 51 14.92 -13.95 -2.36
C GLU A 51 15.55 -15.32 -2.68
N THR A 52 16.33 -15.41 -3.75
CA THR A 52 16.97 -16.67 -4.18
C THR A 52 17.96 -17.18 -3.14
N GLY A 53 17.67 -18.34 -2.55
CA GLY A 53 18.57 -19.04 -1.62
C GLY A 53 18.44 -18.63 -0.15
N VAL A 54 17.47 -17.78 0.19
CA VAL A 54 17.15 -17.42 1.59
C VAL A 54 16.44 -18.59 2.28
N LYS A 55 16.94 -18.97 3.46
CA LYS A 55 16.31 -19.99 4.32
C LYS A 55 15.92 -19.32 5.62
N LEU A 56 14.63 -19.27 5.89
CA LEU A 56 14.07 -18.66 7.09
C LEU A 56 13.66 -19.73 8.09
N ASP A 57 13.88 -19.49 9.37
CA ASP A 57 13.24 -20.23 10.45
C ASP A 57 11.78 -19.78 10.68
N GLU A 58 11.11 -20.32 11.69
CA GLU A 58 9.70 -19.99 11.97
C GLU A 58 9.52 -18.55 12.46
N LEU A 59 10.42 -18.05 13.30
CA LEU A 59 10.36 -16.67 13.82
C LEU A 59 10.62 -15.66 12.69
N GLU A 60 11.55 -15.98 11.81
CA GLU A 60 11.87 -15.19 10.63
C GLU A 60 10.73 -15.20 9.61
N ARG A 61 10.03 -16.32 9.42
CA ARG A 61 8.80 -16.37 8.61
C ARG A 61 7.71 -15.47 9.18
N ALA A 62 7.48 -15.52 10.49
CA ALA A 62 6.52 -14.64 11.16
C ALA A 62 6.90 -13.16 10.96
N ARG A 63 8.17 -12.80 11.16
CA ARG A 63 8.67 -11.43 10.94
C ARG A 63 8.48 -10.97 9.49
N LYS A 64 8.81 -11.81 8.50
CA LYS A 64 8.59 -11.51 7.07
C LYS A 64 7.11 -11.20 6.84
N PHE A 65 6.25 -12.05 7.39
CA PHE A 65 4.83 -11.96 7.21
C PHE A 65 4.24 -10.67 7.84
N ASP A 66 4.72 -10.26 9.02
CA ASP A 66 4.33 -8.99 9.65
C ASP A 66 4.75 -7.76 8.83
N LEU A 67 5.96 -7.78 8.25
CA LEU A 67 6.44 -6.72 7.36
C LEU A 67 5.56 -6.61 6.11
N ILE A 68 5.22 -7.74 5.48
CA ILE A 68 4.31 -7.78 4.32
C ILE A 68 2.93 -7.23 4.68
N ARG A 69 2.36 -7.64 5.82
CA ARG A 69 1.05 -7.12 6.27
C ARG A 69 1.08 -5.60 6.42
N ARG A 70 2.15 -5.04 6.99
CA ARG A 70 2.29 -3.59 7.15
C ARG A 70 2.35 -2.86 5.81
N ILE A 71 3.19 -3.34 4.89
CA ILE A 71 3.32 -2.76 3.53
C ILE A 71 1.96 -2.76 2.81
N LEU A 72 1.26 -3.90 2.82
CA LEU A 72 -0.04 -4.03 2.17
C LEU A 72 -1.12 -3.14 2.80
N ALA A 73 -1.10 -2.96 4.12
CA ALA A 73 -2.02 -2.08 4.82
C ALA A 73 -1.78 -0.60 4.46
N ASP A 74 -0.52 -0.18 4.38
CA ASP A 74 -0.16 1.18 3.95
C ASP A 74 -0.57 1.42 2.49
N ASP A 75 -0.30 0.47 1.58
CA ASP A 75 -0.69 0.54 0.16
C ASP A 75 -2.22 0.60 -0.04
N ALA A 76 -2.97 -0.19 0.75
CA ALA A 76 -4.43 -0.15 0.73
C ALA A 76 -4.96 1.22 1.17
N ALA A 77 -4.43 1.77 2.27
CA ALA A 77 -4.83 3.09 2.77
C ALA A 77 -4.49 4.21 1.77
N ILE A 78 -3.36 4.13 1.07
CA ILE A 78 -3.02 5.08 0.00
C ILE A 78 -4.05 5.01 -1.14
N ARG A 79 -4.44 3.80 -1.56
CA ARG A 79 -5.44 3.60 -2.62
C ARG A 79 -6.80 4.18 -2.25
N ASP A 80 -7.22 4.00 -1.00
CA ASP A 80 -8.48 4.55 -0.48
C ASP A 80 -8.47 6.09 -0.50
N LEU A 81 -7.33 6.70 -0.20
CA LEU A 81 -7.15 8.16 -0.26
C LEU A 81 -7.09 8.68 -1.71
N ALA A 82 -6.47 7.93 -2.63
CA ALA A 82 -6.27 8.35 -4.02
C ALA A 82 -7.50 8.16 -4.91
N ASN A 83 -8.43 7.26 -4.55
CA ASN A 83 -9.67 7.03 -5.29
C ASN A 83 -10.92 7.48 -4.51
N PRO A 84 -11.17 8.80 -4.37
CA PRO A 84 -12.31 9.31 -3.62
C PRO A 84 -13.65 9.17 -4.34
N ARG A 85 -13.73 8.58 -5.55
CA ARG A 85 -15.01 8.52 -6.31
C ARG A 85 -16.11 7.77 -5.56
N MET A 86 -15.79 6.89 -4.61
CA MET A 86 -16.77 6.33 -3.66
C MET A 86 -17.07 7.27 -2.48
N ALA A 87 -16.07 7.91 -1.88
CA ALA A 87 -16.24 8.78 -0.72
C ALA A 87 -16.99 10.09 -1.06
N ASN A 88 -16.64 10.74 -2.18
CA ASN A 88 -17.29 11.97 -2.65
C ASN A 88 -18.73 11.73 -3.09
N LEU A 89 -19.02 10.59 -3.72
CA LEU A 89 -20.38 10.24 -4.11
C LEU A 89 -21.24 9.93 -2.88
N SER A 90 -20.70 9.18 -1.91
CA SER A 90 -21.36 8.92 -0.63
C SER A 90 -21.65 10.20 0.15
N ALA A 91 -20.71 11.16 0.15
CA ALA A 91 -20.88 12.46 0.79
C ALA A 91 -21.88 13.37 0.05
N LEU A 92 -21.93 13.32 -1.29
CA LEU A 92 -22.93 14.03 -2.11
C LEU A 92 -24.35 13.48 -1.94
N PHE A 93 -24.50 12.20 -1.58
CA PHE A 93 -25.79 11.53 -1.34
C PHE A 93 -26.11 11.29 0.13
N ALA A 94 -25.25 11.71 1.05
CA ALA A 94 -25.51 11.74 2.49
C ALA A 94 -26.61 12.77 2.79
N GLY A 95 -27.86 12.39 2.53
CA GLY A 95 -29.03 13.25 2.62
C GLY A 95 -30.16 12.87 1.64
N ARG A 96 -29.94 11.96 0.67
CA ARG A 96 -31.01 11.45 -0.19
C ARG A 96 -31.37 10.00 0.14
N PRO A 97 -32.66 9.62 0.09
CA PRO A 97 -33.07 8.26 0.38
C PRO A 97 -32.45 7.28 -0.62
N ALA A 98 -32.00 6.12 -0.12
CA ALA A 98 -31.31 5.07 -0.88
C ALA A 98 -32.06 4.58 -2.15
N ARG A 99 -33.36 4.91 -2.29
CA ARG A 99 -34.17 4.66 -3.49
C ARG A 99 -33.64 5.39 -4.74
N VAL A 100 -33.14 6.62 -4.60
CA VAL A 100 -32.60 7.42 -5.72
C VAL A 100 -31.32 6.83 -6.28
N LEU A 101 -30.50 6.20 -5.43
CA LEU A 101 -29.28 5.51 -5.85
C LEU A 101 -29.59 4.26 -6.68
N LYS A 102 -30.61 3.48 -6.32
CA LYS A 102 -31.01 2.29 -7.09
C LYS A 102 -31.55 2.62 -8.49
N GLU A 103 -32.25 3.74 -8.65
CA GLU A 103 -32.78 4.15 -9.95
C GLU A 103 -31.68 4.63 -10.91
N LEU A 104 -30.68 5.36 -10.41
CA LEU A 104 -29.59 5.91 -11.24
C LEU A 104 -28.58 4.84 -11.68
N TYR A 105 -28.33 3.83 -10.84
CA TYR A 105 -27.47 2.69 -11.18
C TYR A 105 -28.23 1.55 -11.87
N GLY A 106 -29.56 1.66 -12.00
CA GLY A 106 -30.43 0.70 -12.68
C GLY A 106 -30.77 1.06 -14.14
N ALA A 107 -30.19 2.13 -14.69
CA ALA A 107 -30.43 2.54 -16.07
C ALA A 107 -29.28 2.12 -17.00
N ARG A 108 -29.43 0.88 -17.49
CA ARG A 108 -28.73 0.14 -18.57
C ARG A 108 -27.27 -0.26 -18.37
#